data_AF-A0A7W7Z752-F1
#
_entry.id   AF-A0A7W7Z752-F1
#
_cell.length_a   1.000
_cell.length_b   1.000
_cell.length_c   1.000
_cell.angle_alpha   90.00
_cell.angle_beta   90.00
_cell.angle_gamma   90.00
#
_symmetry.space_group_name_H-M   'P 1'
#
loop_
_entity.id
_entity.type
_entity.pdbx_description
1 polymer ?
#
loop_
_entity_poly.entity_id
_entity_poly.type
_entity_poly.pdbx_seq_one_letter_code
_entity_poly.pdbx_strand_id
1 'polypeptide(L)'
;MKRDLVLAGLMVAAGLSISAVSFAQLAAQSPKLAQATQPLQSTPGAETKPSAPSQPTTTGARPHETAPQPARPDAEAIDSGAKPALPPAPAEKVGEPIPAK
;
A
#
# COMPACT_ATOMS: atom_id res chain seq x y z
N MET A 1 -14.74 -30.43 -38.73
CA MET A 1 -13.50 -30.89 -38.06
C MET A 1 -12.29 -30.03 -38.40
N LYS A 2 -11.62 -30.18 -39.56
CA LYS A 2 -10.37 -29.43 -39.86
C LYS A 2 -10.54 -27.90 -39.88
N ARG A 3 -11.65 -27.43 -40.44
CA ARG A 3 -11.95 -26.00 -40.61
C ARG A 3 -12.31 -25.33 -39.28
N ASP A 4 -13.03 -26.03 -38.41
CA ASP A 4 -13.35 -25.58 -37.05
C ASP A 4 -12.11 -25.52 -36.17
N LEU A 5 -11.19 -26.48 -36.33
CA LEU A 5 -9.91 -26.51 -35.61
C LEU A 5 -9.01 -25.34 -36.04
N VAL A 6 -9.00 -25.00 -37.33
CA VAL A 6 -8.32 -23.80 -37.85
C VAL A 6 -8.96 -22.52 -37.28
N LEU A 7 -10.29 -22.45 -37.24
CA LEU A 7 -11.00 -21.28 -36.71
C LEU A 7 -10.76 -21.10 -35.20
N ALA A 8 -10.79 -22.19 -34.43
CA ALA A 8 -10.48 -22.19 -33.01
C ALA A 8 -9.02 -21.80 -32.76
N GLY A 9 -8.08 -22.31 -33.56
CA GLY A 9 -6.68 -21.92 -33.51
C GLY A 9 -6.47 -20.43 -33.76
N LEU A 10 -7.18 -19.86 -34.75
CA LEU A 10 -7.17 -18.43 -35.04
C LEU A 10 -7.67 -17.58 -33.87
N MET A 11 -8.76 -18.00 -33.22
CA MET A 11 -9.30 -17.31 -32.04
C MET A 11 -8.31 -17.31 -30.87
N VAL A 12 -7.69 -18.46 -30.59
CA VAL A 12 -6.69 -18.57 -29.50
C VAL A 12 -5.46 -17.73 -29.82
N ALA A 13 -4.94 -17.80 -31.05
CA ALA A 13 -3.78 -17.02 -31.47
C ALA A 13 -4.04 -15.51 -31.40
N ALA A 14 -5.24 -15.06 -31.77
CA ALA A 14 -5.66 -13.67 -31.64
C ALA A 14 -5.75 -13.21 -30.18
N GLY A 15 -6.31 -14.02 -29.28
CA GLY A 15 -6.36 -13.69 -27.85
C GLY A 15 -4.97 -13.61 -27.21
N LEU A 16 -4.10 -14.56 -27.54
CA LEU A 16 -2.72 -14.59 -27.04
C LEU A 16 -1.89 -13.42 -27.56
N SER A 17 -2.04 -13.03 -28.83
CA SER A 17 -1.29 -11.90 -29.39
C SER A 17 -1.67 -10.57 -28.73
N ILE A 18 -2.97 -10.30 -28.52
CA ILE A 18 -3.45 -9.11 -27.81
C ILE A 18 -2.93 -9.08 -26.36
N SER A 19 -2.96 -10.23 -25.68
CA SER A 19 -2.46 -10.36 -24.31
C SER A 19 -0.96 -10.10 -24.23
N ALA A 20 -0.18 -10.67 -25.15
CA ALA A 20 1.27 -10.49 -25.21
C ALA A 20 1.66 -9.03 -25.49
N VAL A 21 0.97 -8.36 -26.41
CA VAL A 21 1.21 -6.93 -26.70
C VAL A 21 0.88 -6.06 -25.50
N SER A 22 -0.23 -6.33 -24.80
CA SER A 22 -0.62 -5.58 -23.60
C SER A 22 0.40 -5.78 -22.47
N PHE A 23 0.86 -7.02 -22.27
CA PHE A 23 1.88 -7.33 -21.28
C PHE A 23 3.24 -6.69 -21.62
N ALA A 24 3.66 -6.73 -22.88
CA ALA A 24 4.90 -6.11 -23.32
C ALA A 24 4.90 -4.59 -23.09
N GLN A 25 3.77 -3.92 -23.32
CA GLN A 25 3.62 -2.50 -23.00
C GLN A 25 3.75 -2.21 -21.50
N LEU A 26 3.17 -3.06 -20.65
CA LEU A 26 3.30 -2.92 -19.21
C LEU A 26 4.73 -3.21 -18.72
N ALA A 27 5.38 -4.23 -19.28
CA ALA A 27 6.75 -4.60 -18.93
C ALA A 27 7.78 -3.56 -19.40
N ALA A 28 7.50 -2.86 -20.51
CA ALA A 28 8.34 -1.76 -21.00
C ALA A 28 8.20 -0.49 -20.15
N GLN A 29 7.17 -0.37 -19.31
CA GLN A 29 7.03 0.75 -18.39
C GLN A 29 7.94 0.55 -17.19
N SER A 30 8.72 1.58 -16.84
CA SER A 30 9.47 1.59 -15.60
C SER A 30 8.50 1.48 -14.42
N PRO A 31 8.70 0.55 -13.48
CA PRO A 31 7.83 0.44 -12.31
C PRO A 31 7.91 1.74 -11.52
N LYS A 32 6.85 2.56 -11.59
CA LYS A 32 6.69 3.72 -10.73
C LYS A 32 6.26 3.22 -9.36
N LEU A 33 7.25 2.83 -8.56
CA LEU A 33 7.08 2.63 -7.14
C LEU A 33 6.80 4.01 -6.53
N ALA A 34 5.57 4.25 -6.10
CA ALA A 34 5.27 5.42 -5.28
C ALA A 34 6.00 5.24 -3.95
N GLN A 35 7.10 5.97 -3.76
CA GLN A 35 7.83 5.96 -2.51
C GLN A 35 6.91 6.54 -1.43
N ALA A 36 6.42 5.68 -0.52
CA ALA A 36 5.46 6.05 0.52
C ALA A 36 6.04 7.01 1.58
N THR A 37 7.31 7.38 1.47
CA THR A 37 8.00 8.28 2.39
C THR A 37 8.98 9.14 1.63
N GLN A 38 9.02 10.44 1.92
CA GLN A 38 10.14 11.28 1.46
C GLN A 38 11.45 10.66 1.96
N PRO A 39 12.54 10.70 1.16
CA PRO A 39 13.85 10.36 1.70
C PRO A 39 14.08 11.25 2.93
N LEU A 40 14.38 10.62 4.06
CA LEU A 40 14.69 11.34 5.30
C LEU A 40 15.76 12.36 4.95
N GLN A 41 15.40 13.65 5.00
CA GLN A 41 16.38 14.72 4.81
C GLN A 41 17.44 14.49 5.88
N SER A 42 18.66 14.15 5.46
CA SER A 42 19.77 13.92 6.36
C SER A 42 19.85 15.10 7.32
N THR A 43 19.62 14.85 8.61
CA THR A 43 19.88 15.84 9.66
C THR A 43 21.31 16.33 9.48
N PRO A 44 21.57 17.65 9.46
CA PRO A 44 22.94 18.16 9.43
C PRO A 44 23.80 17.46 10.49
N GLY A 45 24.88 16.80 10.06
CA GLY A 45 25.79 16.05 10.94
C GLY A 45 25.81 14.52 10.77
N ALA A 46 24.99 13.93 9.90
CA ALA A 46 24.94 12.48 9.68
C ALA A 46 26.30 11.86 9.27
N GLU A 47 27.13 12.59 8.53
CA GLU A 47 28.48 12.15 8.11
C GLU A 47 29.51 12.09 9.25
N THR A 48 29.21 12.67 10.42
CA THR A 48 30.05 12.56 11.62
C THR A 48 29.56 11.49 12.59
N LYS A 49 28.44 10.81 12.29
CA LYS A 49 27.84 9.82 13.18
C LYS A 49 28.53 8.46 13.00
N PRO A 50 28.88 7.75 14.09
CA PRO A 50 29.41 6.39 14.00
C PRO A 50 28.49 5.45 13.22
N SER A 51 29.07 4.61 12.37
CA SER A 51 28.36 3.66 11.48
C SER A 51 27.45 2.68 12.25
N ALA A 52 27.77 2.42 13.52
CA ALA A 52 26.95 1.63 14.42
C ALA A 52 26.58 2.46 15.66
N PRO A 53 25.31 2.41 16.13
CA PRO A 53 24.98 2.93 17.45
C PRO A 53 25.72 2.11 18.51
N SER A 54 26.29 2.80 19.49
CA SER A 54 26.89 2.15 20.67
C SER A 54 25.87 1.19 21.30
N GLN A 55 26.33 -0.01 21.68
CA GLN A 55 25.48 -0.99 22.34
C GLN A 55 24.81 -0.34 23.56
N PRO A 56 23.46 -0.38 23.67
CA PRO A 56 22.78 0.26 24.79
C PRO A 56 23.20 -0.43 26.09
N THR A 57 23.94 0.28 26.93
CA THR A 57 24.18 -0.10 28.32
C THR A 57 22.93 0.22 29.13
N THR A 58 21.84 -0.52 28.92
CA THR A 58 20.74 -0.52 29.89
C THR A 58 21.06 -1.58 30.93
N THR A 59 21.72 -1.16 32.01
CA THR A 59 21.90 -1.97 33.20
C THR A 59 20.54 -2.17 33.85
N GLY A 60 19.86 -3.26 33.55
CA GLY A 60 18.62 -3.66 34.21
C GLY A 60 17.60 -4.22 33.23
N ALA A 61 17.08 -5.41 33.54
CA ALA A 61 15.87 -5.92 32.90
C ALA A 61 14.76 -4.89 33.11
N ARG A 62 14.24 -4.31 32.02
CA ARG A 62 13.08 -3.43 32.07
C ARG A 62 11.97 -4.21 32.78
N PRO A 63 11.43 -3.74 33.93
CA PRO A 63 10.35 -4.45 34.60
C PRO A 63 9.17 -4.57 33.63
N HIS A 64 8.90 -5.80 33.17
CA HIS A 64 7.78 -6.12 32.28
C HIS A 64 6.54 -6.61 33.05
N GLU A 65 6.62 -6.72 34.38
CA GLU A 65 5.52 -7.17 35.23
C GLU A 65 4.34 -6.20 35.25
N THR A 66 4.57 -4.92 34.95
CA THR A 66 3.49 -3.93 34.87
C THR A 66 3.28 -3.54 33.41
N ALA A 67 2.08 -3.81 32.89
CA ALA A 67 1.70 -3.32 31.58
C ALA A 67 1.80 -1.78 31.56
N PRO A 68 2.35 -1.18 30.50
CA PRO A 68 2.33 0.27 30.35
C PRO A 68 0.88 0.75 30.39
N GLN A 69 0.64 1.84 31.11
CA GLN A 69 -0.68 2.46 31.09
C GLN A 69 -1.03 2.88 29.65
N PRO A 70 -2.29 2.74 29.21
CA PRO A 70 -2.72 3.24 27.91
C PRO A 70 -2.34 4.72 27.78
N ALA A 71 -1.78 5.09 26.63
CA ALA A 71 -1.57 6.50 26.31
C ALA A 71 -2.94 7.18 26.32
N ARG A 72 -3.19 8.03 27.32
CA ARG A 72 -4.40 8.85 27.36
C ARG A 72 -4.14 10.07 26.48
N PRO A 73 -4.95 10.30 25.43
CA PRO A 73 -4.81 11.51 24.63
C PRO A 73 -4.94 12.75 25.51
N ASP A 74 -4.18 13.80 25.20
CA ASP A 74 -4.29 15.09 25.88
C ASP A 74 -5.71 15.65 25.70
N ALA A 75 -6.18 16.46 26.65
CA ALA A 75 -7.55 17.00 26.63
C ALA A 75 -7.87 17.73 25.31
N GLU A 76 -6.88 18.42 24.73
CA GLU A 76 -7.01 19.08 23.43
C GLU A 76 -7.22 18.08 22.27
N ALA A 77 -6.61 16.89 22.33
CA ALA A 77 -6.79 15.84 21.32
C ALA A 77 -8.16 15.17 21.42
N ILE A 78 -8.73 15.13 22.63
CA ILE A 78 -10.10 14.64 22.87
C ILE A 78 -11.12 15.66 22.37
N ASP A 79 -10.98 16.93 22.76
CA ASP A 79 -11.91 18.01 22.43
C ASP A 79 -11.86 18.39 20.94
N SER A 80 -10.68 18.33 20.32
CA SER A 80 -10.53 18.65 18.90
C SER A 80 -11.13 17.60 17.96
N GLY A 81 -11.57 16.45 18.49
CA GLY A 81 -12.25 15.38 17.74
C GLY A 81 -11.57 15.17 16.40
N ALA A 82 -10.28 14.78 16.44
CA ALA A 82 -9.36 14.80 15.32
C ALA A 82 -10.07 14.62 13.98
N LYS A 83 -10.19 15.73 13.22
CA LYS A 83 -10.89 15.74 11.94
C LYS A 83 -10.38 14.57 11.11
N PRO A 84 -11.25 13.66 10.64
CA PRO A 84 -10.83 12.60 9.74
C PRO A 84 -10.01 13.21 8.62
N ALA A 85 -8.77 12.74 8.45
CA ALA A 85 -7.86 13.26 7.43
C ALA A 85 -8.39 13.05 6.00
N LEU A 86 -9.44 12.23 5.86
CA LEU A 86 -10.06 11.84 4.61
C LEU A 86 -11.40 12.58 4.44
N PRO A 87 -11.67 13.14 3.25
CA PRO A 87 -12.99 13.64 2.93
C PRO A 87 -14.02 12.49 2.98
N PRO A 88 -15.31 12.80 3.20
CA PRO A 88 -16.37 11.80 3.14
C PRO A 88 -16.31 11.01 1.82
N ALA A 89 -16.50 9.70 1.91
CA ALA A 89 -16.52 8.84 0.73
C ALA A 89 -17.65 9.28 -0.23
N PRO A 90 -17.43 9.26 -1.56
CA PRO A 90 -18.48 9.52 -2.53
C PRO A 90 -19.66 8.56 -2.35
N ALA A 91 -20.86 9.05 -2.66
CA ALA A 91 -22.06 8.22 -2.60
C ALA A 91 -21.93 6.99 -3.53
N GLU A 92 -22.10 5.81 -2.94
CA GLU A 92 -22.15 4.55 -3.67
C GLU A 92 -23.29 4.59 -4.68
N LYS A 93 -23.02 4.07 -5.88
CA LYS A 93 -24.02 3.90 -6.92
C LYS A 93 -24.81 2.64 -6.59
N VAL A 94 -26.00 2.82 -6.01
CA VAL A 94 -26.95 1.72 -5.79
C VAL A 94 -27.71 1.50 -7.10
N GLY A 95 -27.62 0.29 -7.65
CA GLY A 95 -28.43 -0.13 -8.80
C GLY A 95 -29.89 -0.39 -8.41
N GLU A 96 -30.77 -0.51 -9.41
CA GLU A 96 -32.17 -0.84 -9.15
C GLU A 96 -32.31 -2.21 -8.43
N PRO A 97 -33.24 -2.35 -7.46
CA PRO A 97 -33.50 -3.61 -6.79
C PRO A 97 -33.89 -4.72 -7.79
N ILE A 98 -33.34 -5.92 -7.61
CA ILE A 98 -33.69 -7.07 -8.45
C ILE A 98 -35.13 -7.52 -8.10
N PRO A 99 -36.04 -7.66 -9.08
CA PRO A 99 -37.38 -8.17 -8.82
C PRO A 99 -37.33 -9.63 -8.34
N ALA A 100 -38.14 -9.94 -7.32
CA ALA A 100 -38.36 -11.32 -6.90
C ALA A 100 -39.15 -12.08 -7.98
N LYS A 101 -38.79 -13.36 -8.15
CA LYS A 101 -39.32 -14.27 -9.17
C LYS A 101 -40.82 -14.52 -9.03
#